data_AF-A0A2T5XVH9-F1
#
_entry.id   AF-A0A2T5XVH9-F1
#
_cell.length_a   1.000
_cell.length_b   1.000
_cell.length_c   1.000
_cell.angle_alpha   90.00
_cell.angle_beta   90.00
_cell.angle_gamma   90.00
#
_symmetry.space_group_name_H-M   'P 1'
#
loop_
_entity.id
_entity.type
_entity.pdbx_description
1 polymer ?
#
loop_
_entity_poly.entity_id
_entity_poly.type
_entity_poly.pdbx_seq_one_letter_code
_entity_poly.pdbx_strand_id
1 'polypeptide(L)' 'MEKEKVNERVVLHKTHNAETIEIRNPSEKLLAFMEELEERKKRLKKEIREMKHKEYIKI' A
#
# COMPACT_ATOMS: atom_id res chain seq x y z
N MET A 1 -16.52 -25.93 -16.90
CA MET A 1 -16.08 -24.56 -17.23
C MET A 1 -14.67 -24.42 -16.72
N GLU A 2 -13.68 -24.40 -17.61
CA GLU A 2 -12.31 -24.11 -17.22
C GLU A 2 -12.24 -22.65 -16.77
N LYS A 3 -11.69 -22.38 -15.59
CA LYS A 3 -11.42 -21.01 -15.14
C LYS A 3 -10.36 -20.43 -16.09
N GLU A 4 -10.71 -19.41 -16.87
CA GLU A 4 -9.72 -18.68 -17.66
C GLU A 4 -8.57 -18.24 -16.76
N LYS A 5 -7.35 -18.64 -17.15
CA LYS A 5 -6.14 -18.30 -16.41
C LYS A 5 -5.80 -16.85 -16.72
N VAL A 6 -6.31 -15.93 -15.89
CA VAL A 6 -6.06 -14.50 -16.05
C VAL A 6 -4.71 -14.15 -15.44
N ASN A 7 -3.76 -13.70 -16.27
CA ASN A 7 -2.45 -13.28 -15.80
C ASN A 7 -2.50 -11.85 -15.21
N GLU A 8 -1.70 -11.62 -14.18
CA GLU A 8 -1.45 -10.27 -13.64
C GLU A 8 -0.76 -9.42 -14.71
N ARG A 9 -1.24 -8.18 -14.90
CA ARG A 9 -0.69 -7.26 -15.90
C ARG A 9 -0.32 -5.93 -15.25
N VAL A 10 0.93 -5.52 -15.42
CA VAL A 10 1.44 -4.24 -14.95
C VAL A 10 1.54 -3.27 -16.12
N VAL A 11 0.97 -2.08 -15.97
CA VAL A 11 0.99 -1.00 -16.97
C VAL A 11 1.63 0.23 -16.35
N LEU A 12 2.65 0.78 -17.02
CA LEU A 12 3.33 1.98 -16.59
C LEU A 12 2.86 3.17 -17.44
N HIS A 13 2.27 4.16 -16.79
CA HIS A 13 1.91 5.43 -17.40
C HIS A 13 2.95 6.47 -16.98
N LYS A 14 3.61 7.09 -17.96
CA LYS A 14 4.56 8.17 -17.72
C LYS A 14 4.01 9.47 -18.29
N THR A 15 3.90 10.48 -17.44
CA THR A 15 3.71 11.88 -17.85
C THR A 15 5.04 12.62 -17.65
N HIS A 16 5.11 13.88 -18.09
CA HIS A 16 6.33 14.68 -17.95
C HIS A 16 6.75 14.92 -16.48
N ASN A 17 5.85 14.70 -15.52
CA ASN A 17 6.03 15.02 -14.09
C ASN A 17 5.61 13.88 -13.14
N ALA A 18 5.09 12.76 -13.64
CA ALA A 18 4.66 11.65 -12.81
C ALA A 18 4.82 10.31 -13.52
N GLU A 19 5.08 9.27 -12.74
CA GLU A 19 4.98 7.89 -13.17
C GLU A 19 3.91 7.19 -12.34
N THR A 20 2.96 6.53 -13.00
CA THR A 20 1.86 5.80 -12.37
C THR A 20 1.91 4.34 -12.80
N ILE A 21 1.89 3.44 -11.83
CA ILE A 21 1.81 1.99 -12.07
C ILE A 21 0.36 1.55 -11.87
N GLU A 22 -0.26 0.98 -12.90
CA GLU A 22 -1.57 0.33 -12.83
C GLU A 22 -1.37 -1.19 -12.86
N ILE A 23 -1.90 -1.91 -11.87
CA ILE A 23 -1.85 -3.37 -11.82
C ILE A 23 -3.26 -3.90 -12.06
N ARG A 24 -3.44 -4.63 -13.17
CA ARG A 24 -4.71 -5.27 -13.54
C ARG A 24 -4.67 -6.73 -13.17
N ASN A 25 -5.80 -7.22 -12.67
CA ASN A 25 -5.95 -8.58 -12.13
C ASN A 25 -4.87 -8.90 -11.08
N PRO A 26 -4.75 -8.08 -10.02
CA PRO A 26 -3.75 -8.30 -9.00
C PRO A 26 -3.94 -9.67 -8.35
N SER A 27 -2.83 -10.38 -8.14
CA SER A 27 -2.86 -11.65 -7.44
C SER A 27 -3.33 -11.50 -5.99
N GLU A 28 -3.97 -12.53 -5.43
CA GLU A 28 -4.37 -12.54 -4.01
C GLU A 28 -3.17 -12.29 -3.09
N LYS A 29 -1.99 -12.81 -3.45
CA LYS A 29 -0.74 -12.57 -2.74
C LYS A 29 -0.36 -11.09 -2.71
N LEU A 30 -0.50 -10.39 -3.82
CA LEU A 30 -0.22 -8.95 -3.90
C LEU A 30 -1.24 -8.15 -3.08
N LEU A 31 -2.52 -8.50 -3.16
CA LEU A 31 -3.58 -7.86 -2.38
C LEU A 31 -3.32 -7.99 -0.87
N ALA A 32 -3.03 -9.19 -0.40
CA ALA A 32 -2.69 -9.44 1.01
C ALA A 32 -1.46 -8.62 1.45
N PHE A 33 -0.44 -8.51 0.60
CA PHE A 33 0.74 -7.69 0.88
C PHE A 33 0.41 -6.19 0.97
N MET A 34 -0.46 -5.67 0.10
CA MET A 34 -0.90 -4.28 0.16
C MET A 34 -1.70 -3.97 1.44
N GLU A 35 -2.53 -4.90 1.91
CA GLU A 35 -3.25 -4.78 3.17
C GLU A 35 -2.29 -4.72 4.37
N GLU A 36 -1.30 -5.61 4.42
CA GLU A 36 -0.28 -5.63 5.47
C GLU A 36 0.49 -4.29 5.55
N LEU A 37 0.84 -3.72 4.39
CA LEU A 37 1.50 -2.42 4.32
C LEU A 37 0.62 -1.29 4.89
N GLU A 38 -0.67 -1.27 4.57
CA GLU A 38 -1.59 -0.25 5.07
C GLU A 38 -1.80 -0.39 6.58
N GLU A 39 -1.86 -1.61 7.11
CA GLU A 39 -1.89 -1.86 8.56
C GLU A 39 -0.61 -1.38 9.26
N ARG A 40 0.55 -1.67 8.68
CA ARG A 40 1.84 -1.22 9.23
C ARG A 40 1.93 0.30 9.25
N LYS A 41 1.46 0.97 8.21
CA LYS A 41 1.39 2.43 8.13
C LYS A 41 0.45 3.02 9.19
N LYS A 42 -0.70 2.40 9.44
CA LYS A 42 -1.62 2.81 10.53
C LYS A 42 -0.96 2.68 11.91
N ARG A 43 -0.26 1.56 12.17
CA ARG A 43 0.50 1.34 13.41
C ARG A 43 1.57 2.41 13.61
N LEU A 44 2.40 2.65 12.59
CA LEU A 44 3.46 3.66 12.64
C LEU A 44 2.90 5.08 12.90
N LYS A 45 1.80 5.47 12.24
CA LYS A 45 1.14 6.76 12.50
C LYS A 45 0.66 6.89 13.94
N LYS A 46 0.15 5.81 14.54
CA LYS A 46 -0.30 5.78 15.93
C LYS A 46 0.89 5.95 16.89
N GLU A 47 1.97 5.18 16.68
CA GLU A 47 3.19 5.26 17.49
C GLU A 47 3.81 6.67 17.45
N ILE A 48 3.93 7.28 16.27
CA ILE A 48 4.43 8.65 16.13
C ILE A 48 3.55 9.64 16.90
N ARG A 49 2.22 9.49 16.83
CA ARG A 49 1.29 10.37 17.56
C ARG A 49 1.46 10.21 19.07
N GLU A 50 1.58 8.98 19.56
CA GLU A 50 1.77 8.69 20.99
C GLU A 50 3.12 9.22 21.50
N MET A 51 4.20 9.09 20.72
CA MET A 51 5.50 9.67 21.05
C MET A 51 5.42 11.20 21.16
N LYS A 52 4.83 11.87 20.17
CA LYS A 52 4.65 13.34 20.19
C LYS A 52 3.82 13.81 21.39
N HIS A 53 2.78 13.05 21.75
CA HIS A 53 1.95 13.36 22.92
C HIS A 53 2.73 13.19 24.23
N LYS A 54 3.57 12.16 24.35
CA LYS A 54 4.45 11.96 25.51
C LYS A 54 5.50 13.07 25.62
N GLU A 55 6.05 13.53 24.51
CA GLU A 55 6.98 14.67 24.49
C GLU A 55 6.29 15.98 24.89
N TYR A 56 5.06 16.23 24.41
CA TYR A 56 4.29 17.43 24.79
C TYR A 56 3.99 17.49 26.30
N ILE A 57 3.66 16.36 26.94
CA ILE A 57 3.38 16.30 28.38
C ILE A 57 4.64 16.47 29.25
N LYS A 58 5.82 16.24 28.70
CA LYS A 58 7.08 16.37 29.45
C LYS A 58 7.59 17.82 29.54
N ILE A 59 7.00 18.75 28.79
CA ILE A 59 7.29 20.19 28.80
C ILE A 59 6.31 20.88 29.75
#